data_AF-A0A2V9ASI4-F1
#
_entry.id   AF-A0A2V9ASI4-F1
#
_cell.length_a   1.000
_cell.length_b   1.000
_cell.length_c   1.000
_cell.angle_alpha   90.00
_cell.angle_beta   90.00
_cell.angle_gamma   90.00
#
_symmetry.space_group_name_H-M   'P 1'
#
loop_
_entity.id
_entity.type
_entity.pdbx_description
1 polymer ?
#
loop_
_entity_poly.entity_id
_entity_poly.type
_entity_poly.pdbx_seq_one_letter_code
_entity_poly.pdbx_strand_id
1 'polypeptide(L)'
;MLTKTPRIPGLDGRKMSKSYGNTITLSESDDDIRKKTKVMVTDPARKRRTDPGNPDVCPVYDWHKLFSSPETLKWSAEGCRTAGIGCIECKAKMADHLIEWIAPIRERRVAYEKHPARVLEVIDSGSAKAREVAKVTMKRVREAVFGWDKKRKQVSGA
;
A
#
# COMPACT_ATOMS: atom_id res chain seq x y z
N MET A 1 -3.95 -17.19 0.66
CA MET A 1 -3.73 -15.72 0.78
C MET A 1 -2.36 -15.39 0.23
N LEU A 2 -2.21 -14.32 -0.56
CA LEU A 2 -1.00 -14.01 -1.34
C LEU A 2 0.11 -13.25 -0.57
N THR A 3 -0.11 -12.85 0.70
CA THR A 3 0.90 -12.19 1.54
C THR A 3 0.73 -12.54 3.02
N LYS A 4 1.82 -12.49 3.81
CA LYS A 4 1.81 -12.69 5.28
C LYS A 4 1.10 -11.55 6.04
N THR A 5 0.97 -10.38 5.44
CA THR A 5 0.26 -9.21 5.99
C THR A 5 -0.89 -8.86 5.04
N PRO A 6 -2.12 -9.33 5.30
CA PRO A 6 -3.25 -9.08 4.40
C PRO A 6 -3.71 -7.61 4.39
N ARG A 7 -3.30 -6.80 5.38
CA ARG A 7 -3.71 -5.39 5.54
C ARG A 7 -2.67 -4.59 6.33
N ILE A 8 -2.30 -3.42 5.82
CA ILE A 8 -1.47 -2.45 6.57
C ILE A 8 -2.39 -1.59 7.46
N PRO A 9 -2.09 -1.44 8.76
CA PRO A 9 -2.85 -0.54 9.62
C PRO A 9 -2.58 0.91 9.26
N GLY A 10 -3.62 1.74 9.32
CA GLY A 10 -3.49 3.19 9.22
C GLY A 10 -2.85 3.80 10.46
N LEU A 11 -2.67 5.11 10.43
CA LEU A 11 -2.09 5.88 11.54
C LEU A 11 -2.88 5.73 12.86
N ASP A 12 -4.13 5.32 12.79
CA ASP A 12 -5.05 5.12 13.92
C ASP A 12 -5.26 3.63 14.28
N GLY A 13 -4.47 2.71 13.70
CA GLY A 13 -4.58 1.27 13.94
C GLY A 13 -5.72 0.57 13.20
N ARG A 14 -6.63 1.32 12.55
CA ARG A 14 -7.70 0.75 11.71
C ARG A 14 -7.16 0.43 10.31
N LYS A 15 -8.04 0.09 9.36
CA LYS A 15 -7.64 0.01 7.94
C LYS A 15 -6.98 1.31 7.51
N MET A 16 -5.81 1.23 6.87
CA MET A 16 -5.34 2.38 6.10
C MET A 16 -6.33 2.70 4.96
N SER A 17 -6.93 3.89 4.98
CA SER A 17 -7.87 4.37 3.96
C SER A 17 -7.77 5.88 3.79
N LYS A 18 -7.69 6.35 2.53
CA LYS A 18 -7.65 7.80 2.23
C LYS A 18 -8.86 8.52 2.83
N SER A 19 -10.04 7.90 2.79
CA SER A 19 -11.28 8.45 3.34
C SER A 19 -11.27 8.58 4.87
N TYR A 20 -10.42 7.84 5.58
CA TYR A 20 -10.28 7.94 7.03
C TYR A 20 -9.21 8.96 7.44
N GLY A 21 -8.49 9.55 6.49
CA GLY A 21 -7.39 10.48 6.77
C GLY A 21 -6.22 9.83 7.51
N ASN A 22 -6.13 8.50 7.55
CA ASN A 22 -5.15 7.75 8.35
C ASN A 22 -4.04 7.12 7.49
N THR A 23 -3.68 7.75 6.37
CA THR A 23 -2.75 7.19 5.38
C THR A 23 -1.42 7.93 5.29
N ILE A 24 -0.38 7.17 4.99
CA ILE A 24 0.87 7.66 4.39
C ILE A 24 0.84 7.22 2.92
N THR A 25 0.89 8.18 1.99
CA THR A 25 0.88 7.93 0.55
C THR A 25 2.30 7.76 0.00
N LEU A 26 2.43 7.06 -1.12
CA LEU A 26 3.73 6.84 -1.79
C LEU A 26 4.37 8.12 -2.35
N SER A 27 3.64 9.23 -2.36
CA SER A 27 4.08 10.53 -2.88
C SER A 27 4.44 11.54 -1.80
N GLU A 28 4.34 11.18 -0.53
CA GLU A 28 4.61 12.11 0.56
C GLU A 28 6.08 12.50 0.67
N SER A 29 6.31 13.73 1.12
CA SER A 29 7.64 14.23 1.49
C SER A 29 8.16 13.51 2.75
N ASP A 30 9.48 13.57 2.97
CA ASP A 30 10.08 13.00 4.18
C ASP A 30 9.51 13.66 5.44
N ASP A 31 9.29 14.97 5.39
CA ASP A 31 8.72 15.75 6.48
C ASP A 31 7.27 15.35 6.79
N ASP A 32 6.45 15.14 5.75
CA ASP A 32 5.07 14.69 5.93
C ASP A 32 5.00 13.28 6.52
N ILE A 33 5.86 12.37 6.05
CA ILE A 33 5.98 11.02 6.59
C ILE A 33 6.34 11.08 8.08
N ARG A 34 7.35 11.88 8.45
CA ARG A 34 7.76 12.05 9.85
C ARG A 34 6.64 12.64 10.70
N LYS A 35 6.00 13.70 10.21
CA LYS A 35 4.89 14.39 10.90
C LYS A 35 3.72 13.45 11.17
N LYS A 36 3.31 12.66 10.17
CA LYS A 36 2.22 11.68 10.30
C LYS A 36 2.59 10.50 11.18
N THR A 37 3.81 9.98 11.06
CA THR A 37 4.28 8.86 11.87
C THR A 37 4.35 9.23 13.35
N LYS A 38 4.68 10.49 13.68
CA LYS A 38 4.74 10.98 15.06
C LYS A 38 3.40 10.83 15.81
N VAL A 39 2.29 11.09 15.14
CA VAL A 39 0.93 11.03 15.72
C VAL A 39 0.28 9.65 15.64
N MET A 40 0.96 8.67 15.07
CA MET A 40 0.45 7.31 14.92
C MET A 40 0.10 6.69 16.29
N VAL A 41 -1.00 5.96 16.39
CA VAL A 41 -1.36 5.28 17.64
C VAL A 41 -0.38 4.14 17.92
N THR A 42 -0.12 3.90 19.19
CA THR A 42 0.72 2.80 19.69
C THR A 42 -0.12 1.89 20.57
N ASP A 43 0.53 0.97 21.30
CA ASP A 43 -0.10 0.21 22.37
C ASP A 43 -0.83 1.14 23.36
N PRO A 44 -2.19 1.03 23.49
CA PRO A 44 -2.96 1.85 24.42
C PRO A 44 -2.64 1.60 25.89
N ALA A 45 -2.10 0.43 26.24
CA ALA A 45 -1.71 0.10 27.61
C ALA A 45 -0.44 0.87 28.04
N ARG A 46 0.42 1.24 27.09
CA ARG A 46 1.66 1.96 27.34
C ARG A 46 1.42 3.48 27.45
N LYS A 47 1.08 3.94 28.65
CA LYS A 47 0.74 5.36 28.91
C LYS A 47 1.98 6.25 29.09
N ARG A 48 3.04 5.75 29.73
CA ARG A 48 4.28 6.49 30.00
C ARG A 48 5.47 5.83 29.32
N ARG A 49 6.53 6.61 29.09
CA ARG A 49 7.79 6.12 28.49
C ARG A 49 8.37 4.93 29.26
N THR A 50 8.31 4.97 30.59
CA THR A 50 8.83 3.95 31.50
C THR A 50 7.93 2.74 31.65
N ASP A 51 6.69 2.80 31.15
CA ASP A 51 5.80 1.63 31.17
C ASP A 51 6.24 0.67 30.05
N PRO A 52 6.35 -0.64 30.32
CA PRO A 52 6.57 -1.63 29.29
C PRO A 52 5.37 -1.68 28.33
N GLY A 53 5.63 -1.90 27.05
CA GLY A 53 4.59 -2.06 26.04
C GLY A 53 4.57 -3.44 25.43
N ASN A 54 3.51 -3.71 24.67
CA ASN A 54 3.36 -4.91 23.87
C ASN A 54 3.47 -4.58 22.36
N PRO A 55 4.59 -4.93 21.69
CA PRO A 55 4.75 -4.74 20.24
C PRO A 55 3.67 -5.45 19.42
N ASP A 56 3.16 -6.58 19.89
CA ASP A 56 2.27 -7.44 19.11
C ASP A 56 0.85 -6.87 18.95
N VAL A 57 0.50 -5.84 19.74
CA VAL A 57 -0.75 -5.06 19.62
C VAL A 57 -0.51 -3.63 19.13
N CYS A 58 0.74 -3.26 18.82
CA CYS A 58 1.13 -1.91 18.46
C CYS A 58 1.15 -1.74 16.93
N PRO A 59 0.32 -0.86 16.35
CA PRO A 59 0.33 -0.63 14.91
C PRO A 59 1.68 -0.18 14.37
N VAL A 60 2.48 0.58 15.15
CA VAL A 60 3.84 0.99 14.72
C VAL A 60 4.74 -0.21 14.50
N TYR A 61 4.59 -1.27 15.31
CA TYR A 61 5.38 -2.49 15.16
C TYR A 61 4.99 -3.27 13.89
N ASP A 62 3.73 -3.22 13.48
CA ASP A 62 3.31 -3.80 12.20
C ASP A 62 3.98 -3.12 11.00
N TRP A 63 4.29 -1.83 11.10
CA TRP A 63 5.07 -1.13 10.08
C TRP A 63 6.54 -1.50 10.12
N HIS A 64 7.13 -1.68 11.31
CA HIS A 64 8.49 -2.21 11.42
C HIS A 64 8.64 -3.56 10.73
N LYS A 65 7.66 -4.47 10.86
CA LYS A 65 7.68 -5.78 10.18
C LYS A 65 7.74 -5.69 8.65
N LEU A 66 7.32 -4.55 8.07
CA LEU A 66 7.26 -4.34 6.62
C LEU A 66 8.49 -3.61 6.08
N PHE A 67 8.99 -2.61 6.81
CA PHE A 67 9.95 -1.65 6.27
C PHE A 67 11.31 -1.69 6.97
N SER A 68 11.38 -2.14 8.22
CA SER A 68 12.63 -2.12 8.99
C SER A 68 13.49 -3.35 8.73
N SER A 69 14.80 -3.18 8.93
CA SER A 69 15.74 -4.31 8.91
C SER A 69 15.45 -5.30 10.05
N PRO A 70 15.89 -6.57 9.94
CA PRO A 70 15.74 -7.56 11.02
C PRO A 70 16.31 -7.08 12.37
N GLU A 71 17.39 -6.30 12.34
CA GLU A 71 18.06 -5.75 13.51
C GLU A 71 17.19 -4.68 14.17
N THR A 72 16.70 -3.71 13.40
CA THR A 72 15.78 -2.66 13.90
C THR A 72 14.46 -3.26 14.39
N LEU A 73 13.96 -4.31 13.73
CA LEU A 73 12.76 -5.02 14.17
C LEU A 73 12.95 -5.68 15.54
N LYS A 74 14.11 -6.31 15.80
CA LYS A 74 14.44 -6.89 17.11
C LYS A 74 14.62 -5.79 18.16
N TRP A 75 15.40 -4.76 17.85
CA TRP A 75 15.63 -3.60 18.73
C TRP A 75 14.32 -2.94 19.19
N SER A 76 13.41 -2.66 18.24
CA SER A 76 12.13 -2.02 18.55
C SER A 76 11.25 -2.90 19.45
N ALA A 77 11.25 -4.22 19.21
CA ALA A 77 10.47 -5.17 20.00
C ALA A 77 10.99 -5.28 21.43
N GLU A 78 12.30 -5.45 21.59
CA GLU A 78 12.96 -5.61 22.88
C GLU A 78 12.91 -4.30 23.69
N GLY A 79 13.24 -3.16 23.07
CA GLY A 79 13.16 -1.85 23.71
C GLY A 79 11.74 -1.46 24.12
N CYS A 80 10.72 -1.91 23.39
CA CYS A 80 9.32 -1.68 23.77
C CYS A 80 8.92 -2.54 24.98
N ARG A 81 9.25 -3.84 24.97
CA ARG A 81 8.93 -4.78 26.07
C ARG A 81 9.64 -4.44 27.37
N THR A 82 10.87 -3.93 27.28
CA THR A 82 11.70 -3.54 28.44
C THR A 82 11.54 -2.08 28.86
N ALA A 83 10.74 -1.30 28.13
CA ALA A 83 10.68 0.16 28.24
C ALA A 83 12.04 0.87 28.03
N GLY A 84 13.03 0.22 27.40
CA GLY A 84 14.34 0.79 27.09
C GLY A 84 14.31 1.93 26.07
N ILE A 85 13.31 1.98 25.19
CA ILE A 85 13.13 3.05 24.18
C ILE A 85 11.75 3.68 24.28
N GLY A 86 11.64 4.97 23.93
CA GLY A 86 10.34 5.67 23.90
C GLY A 86 9.53 5.40 22.62
N CYS A 87 8.21 5.54 22.67
CA CYS A 87 7.36 5.44 21.47
C CYS A 87 7.73 6.46 20.38
N ILE A 88 8.19 7.66 20.76
CA ILE A 88 8.62 8.70 19.82
C ILE A 88 9.88 8.26 19.06
N GLU A 89 10.85 7.72 19.78
CA GLU A 89 12.11 7.21 19.22
C GLU A 89 11.85 6.02 18.29
N CYS A 90 11.02 5.07 18.73
CA CYS A 90 10.59 3.92 17.94
C CYS A 90 9.93 4.36 16.61
N LYS A 91 8.98 5.30 16.68
CA LYS A 91 8.32 5.91 15.51
C LYS A 91 9.31 6.61 14.57
N ALA A 92 10.27 7.36 15.11
CA ALA A 92 11.26 8.06 14.29
C ALA A 92 12.11 7.06 13.49
N LYS A 93 12.58 6.01 14.15
CA LYS A 93 13.36 4.94 13.50
C LYS A 93 12.55 4.18 12.45
N MET A 94 11.27 3.94 12.69
CA MET A 94 10.36 3.36 11.70
C MET A 94 10.22 4.27 10.47
N ALA A 95 10.04 5.58 10.70
CA ALA A 95 9.89 6.56 9.63
C ALA A 95 11.14 6.65 8.76
N ASP A 96 12.35 6.56 9.35
CA ASP A 96 13.61 6.55 8.59
C ASP A 96 13.63 5.41 7.57
N HIS A 97 13.34 4.18 8.01
CA HIS A 97 13.28 3.02 7.13
C HIS A 97 12.17 3.11 6.09
N LEU A 98 11.01 3.67 6.45
CA LEU A 98 9.94 3.90 5.50
C LEU A 98 10.35 4.91 4.41
N ILE A 99 11.05 5.98 4.78
CA ILE A 99 11.56 7.00 3.85
C ILE A 99 12.58 6.37 2.89
N GLU A 100 13.55 5.62 3.41
CA GLU A 100 14.53 4.88 2.60
C GLU A 100 13.83 3.95 1.60
N TRP A 101 12.81 3.22 2.04
CA TRP A 101 12.05 2.31 1.19
C TRP A 101 11.22 3.04 0.12
N ILE A 102 10.61 4.18 0.47
CA ILE A 102 9.77 4.98 -0.45
C ILE A 102 10.61 5.77 -1.46
N ALA A 103 11.85 6.15 -1.14
CA ALA A 103 12.72 6.99 -1.98
C ALA A 103 12.76 6.57 -3.46
N PRO A 104 13.09 5.31 -3.83
CA PRO A 104 13.14 4.89 -5.24
C PRO A 104 11.77 4.88 -5.93
N ILE A 105 10.66 4.84 -5.18
CA ILE A 105 9.32 4.96 -5.73
C ILE A 105 9.03 6.43 -6.06
N ARG A 106 9.38 7.36 -5.15
CA ARG A 106 9.19 8.80 -5.38
C ARG A 106 10.03 9.32 -6.53
N GLU A 107 11.28 8.89 -6.64
CA GLU A 107 12.16 9.29 -7.75
C GLU A 107 11.55 8.92 -9.10
N ARG A 108 11.08 7.67 -9.22
CA ARG A 108 10.38 7.22 -10.43
C ARG A 108 9.10 8.00 -10.69
N ARG A 109 8.31 8.28 -9.64
CA ARG A 109 7.09 9.10 -9.75
C ARG A 109 7.40 10.49 -10.29
N VAL A 110 8.41 11.18 -9.74
CA VAL A 110 8.84 12.51 -10.18
C VAL A 110 9.32 12.47 -11.64
N ALA A 111 10.02 11.41 -12.05
CA ALA A 111 10.39 11.23 -13.45
C ALA A 111 9.15 11.12 -14.36
N TYR A 112 8.11 10.41 -13.95
CA TYR A 112 6.84 10.33 -14.70
C TYR A 112 6.06 11.65 -14.70
N GLU A 113 6.09 12.43 -13.62
CA GLU A 113 5.46 13.75 -13.57
C GLU A 113 6.06 14.74 -14.58
N LYS A 114 7.38 14.65 -14.81
CA LYS A 114 8.07 15.46 -15.84
C LYS A 114 7.74 15.01 -17.27
N HIS A 115 7.22 13.80 -17.45
CA HIS A 115 6.91 13.22 -18.76
C HIS A 115 5.49 12.61 -18.80
N PRO A 116 4.43 13.43 -18.65
CA PRO A 116 3.05 12.93 -18.53
C PRO A 116 2.58 12.14 -19.75
N ALA A 117 3.07 12.46 -20.95
CA ALA A 117 2.77 11.71 -22.18
C ALA A 117 3.15 10.22 -22.07
N ARG A 118 4.25 9.90 -21.37
CA ARG A 118 4.69 8.52 -21.14
C ARG A 118 3.69 7.74 -20.27
N VAL A 119 3.03 8.41 -19.33
CA VAL A 119 2.00 7.78 -18.51
C VAL A 119 0.78 7.43 -19.36
N LEU A 120 0.35 8.34 -20.24
CA LEU A 120 -0.75 8.09 -21.17
C LEU A 120 -0.43 6.95 -22.13
N GLU A 121 0.78 6.92 -22.71
CA GLU A 121 1.23 5.85 -23.60
C GLU A 121 1.14 4.46 -22.93
N VAL A 122 1.56 4.36 -21.67
CA VAL A 122 1.47 3.11 -20.90
C VAL A 122 0.02 2.69 -20.71
N ILE A 123 -0.88 3.63 -20.40
CA ILE A 123 -2.32 3.37 -20.22
C ILE A 123 -2.95 2.94 -21.55
N ASP A 124 -2.64 3.62 -22.65
CA ASP A 124 -3.19 3.36 -23.97
C ASP A 124 -2.72 2.00 -24.51
N SER A 125 -1.43 1.70 -24.37
CA SER A 125 -0.85 0.40 -24.74
C SER A 125 -1.48 -0.75 -23.94
N GLY A 126 -1.65 -0.57 -22.63
CA GLY A 126 -2.33 -1.53 -21.77
C GLY A 126 -3.80 -1.74 -22.16
N SER A 127 -4.50 -0.65 -22.45
CA SER A 127 -5.90 -0.66 -22.86
C SER A 127 -6.10 -1.36 -24.20
N ALA A 128 -5.22 -1.14 -25.17
CA ALA A 128 -5.23 -1.82 -26.46
C ALA A 128 -5.07 -3.34 -26.30
N LYS A 129 -4.08 -3.78 -25.50
CA LYS A 129 -3.86 -5.21 -25.19
C LYS A 129 -5.07 -5.85 -24.51
N ALA A 130 -5.61 -5.19 -23.48
CA ALA A 130 -6.78 -5.68 -22.75
C ALA A 130 -8.02 -5.76 -23.66
N ARG A 131 -8.19 -4.80 -24.59
CA ARG A 131 -9.31 -4.77 -25.53
C ARG A 131 -9.30 -5.97 -26.48
N GLU A 132 -8.15 -6.42 -26.95
CA GLU A 132 -8.08 -7.61 -27.81
C GLU A 132 -8.53 -8.87 -27.06
N VAL A 133 -8.08 -9.05 -25.83
CA VAL A 133 -8.52 -10.17 -24.97
C VAL A 133 -10.02 -10.09 -24.66
N ALA A 134 -10.52 -8.88 -24.37
CA ALA A 134 -11.94 -8.66 -24.11
C ALA A 134 -12.81 -8.95 -25.34
N LYS A 135 -12.38 -8.58 -26.55
CA LYS A 135 -13.09 -8.89 -27.81
C LYS A 135 -13.26 -10.40 -28.01
N VAL A 136 -12.19 -11.17 -27.80
CA VAL A 136 -12.23 -12.64 -27.90
C VAL A 136 -13.21 -13.23 -26.87
N THR A 137 -13.16 -12.74 -25.63
CA THR A 137 -14.07 -13.17 -24.56
C THR A 137 -15.52 -12.85 -24.91
N MET A 138 -15.79 -11.63 -25.38
CA MET A 138 -17.14 -11.20 -25.77
C MET A 138 -17.66 -11.94 -26.99
N LYS A 139 -16.81 -12.38 -27.92
CA LYS A 139 -17.23 -13.26 -29.02
C LYS A 139 -17.78 -14.58 -28.46
N ARG A 140 -17.07 -15.21 -27.53
CA ARG A 140 -17.50 -16.46 -26.88
C ARG A 140 -18.81 -16.27 -26.10
N VAL A 141 -18.93 -15.17 -25.34
CA VAL A 141 -20.15 -14.84 -24.60
C VAL A 141 -21.33 -14.67 -25.54
N ARG A 142 -21.17 -13.86 -26.61
CA ARG A 142 -22.26 -13.64 -27.57
C ARG A 142 -22.70 -14.93 -28.25
N GLU A 143 -21.75 -15.78 -28.64
CA GLU A 143 -22.07 -17.06 -29.25
C GLU A 143 -22.80 -17.99 -28.28
N ALA A 144 -22.30 -18.14 -27.05
CA ALA A 144 -22.92 -19.02 -26.05
C ALA A 144 -24.32 -18.57 -25.61
N VAL A 145 -24.54 -17.26 -25.45
CA VAL A 145 -25.81 -16.75 -24.91
C VAL A 145 -26.86 -16.56 -26.01
N PHE A 146 -26.45 -16.13 -27.21
CA PHE A 146 -27.38 -15.69 -28.24
C PHE A 146 -27.34 -16.50 -29.53
N GLY A 147 -26.42 -17.48 -29.65
CA GLY A 147 -26.12 -18.13 -30.94
C GLY A 147 -25.81 -17.08 -32.00
N TRP A 148 -25.01 -16.08 -31.61
CA TRP A 148 -24.89 -14.78 -32.25
C TRP A 148 -24.60 -14.87 -33.76
N ASP A 149 -23.67 -15.75 -34.15
CA ASP A 149 -23.30 -15.90 -35.56
C ASP A 149 -24.45 -16.51 -36.37
N LYS A 150 -25.15 -17.51 -35.83
CA LYS A 150 -26.35 -18.10 -36.47
C LYS A 150 -27.48 -17.08 -36.60
N LYS A 151 -27.75 -16.32 -35.53
CA LYS A 151 -28.83 -15.33 -35.51
C LYS A 151 -28.57 -14.18 -36.48
N ARG A 152 -27.31 -13.75 -36.63
CA ARG A 152 -26.93 -12.74 -37.64
C ARG A 152 -27.17 -13.24 -39.06
N LYS A 153 -26.77 -14.47 -39.38
CA LYS A 153 -26.99 -15.06 -40.71
C LYS A 153 -28.48 -15.12 -41.06
N GLN A 154 -29.31 -15.58 -40.12
CA GLN A 154 -30.77 -15.61 -40.29
C GLN A 154 -31.37 -14.23 -40.62
N VAL A 155 -30.89 -13.16 -39.98
CA VAL A 155 -31.40 -11.80 -40.19
C VAL A 155 -30.82 -11.15 -41.45
N SER A 156 -29.56 -11.41 -41.80
CA SER A 156 -28.91 -10.80 -42.95
C SER A 156 -29.29 -11.44 -44.29
N GLY A 157 -30.07 -12.52 -44.32
CA GLY A 157 -30.46 -13.22 -45.55
C GLY A 157 -29.29 -13.88 -46.28
N ALA A 158 -28.20 -14.20 -45.57
CA ALA A 158 -26.97 -14.81 -46.08
C ALA A 158 -26.69 -16.16 -45.42
#